data_AF-A0A2V8L3K9-F1
#
_entry.id   AF-A0A2V8L3K9-F1
#
_cell.length_a   1.000
_cell.length_b   1.000
_cell.length_c   1.000
_cell.angle_alpha   90.00
_cell.angle_beta   90.00
_cell.angle_gamma   90.00
#
_symmetry.space_group_name_H-M   'P 1'
#
loop_
_entity.id
_entity.type
_entity.pdbx_description
1 polymer ?
#
loop_
_entity_poly.entity_id
_entity_poly.type
_entity_poly.pdbx_seq_one_letter_code
_entity_poly.pdbx_strand_id
1 'polypeptide(L)'
;MRGFSIAFVFMFGLVLFGLIDRVRANPRLFWSFMGAAAVLLAWSAVLFPSAWRRGRRLTLEFVPRPQHYLQACLQTAIFAYWGWYWRQVYDWYYLVIAQLVFAYAFDLLLSWSRRNTCTLGFLPFPIVFSTNLFLWFKPDWFYFQFMMLALGFAAKELIRWNKQGRDTHLFNPSSFSLMVFSVALILTGTTDITWGKEIAITQFYPPHMYAFIFLIGLPAQYLFGVTTMTMSAVVTTYLFGLA
;
A
#
# COMPACT_ATOMS: atom_id res chain seq x y z
N MET A 1 -4.63 -14.86 -22.59
CA MET A 1 -3.18 -14.61 -22.79
C MET A 1 -2.72 -13.25 -22.25
N ARG A 2 -3.42 -12.13 -22.49
CA ARG A 2 -2.98 -10.78 -22.02
C ARG A 2 -2.76 -10.62 -20.50
N GLY A 3 -3.61 -11.21 -19.65
CA GLY A 3 -3.45 -11.11 -18.19
C GLY A 3 -2.19 -11.80 -17.65
N PHE A 4 -1.78 -12.90 -18.29
CA PHE A 4 -0.58 -13.65 -17.93
C PHE A 4 0.67 -12.76 -18.04
N SER A 5 0.84 -12.10 -19.19
CA SER A 5 1.99 -11.25 -19.47
C SER A 5 2.15 -10.13 -18.44
N ILE A 6 1.05 -9.53 -17.97
CA ILE A 6 1.09 -8.43 -17.00
C ILE A 6 1.59 -8.90 -15.64
N ALA A 7 1.13 -10.06 -15.15
CA ALA A 7 1.63 -10.61 -13.89
C ALA A 7 3.14 -10.91 -13.96
N PHE A 8 3.60 -11.47 -15.08
CA PHE A 8 5.02 -11.71 -15.33
C PHE A 8 5.84 -10.42 -15.42
N VAL A 9 5.31 -9.34 -16.00
CA VAL A 9 5.99 -8.04 -16.01
C VAL A 9 6.23 -7.52 -14.58
N PHE A 10 5.25 -7.59 -13.69
CA PHE A 10 5.43 -7.14 -12.30
C PHE A 10 6.41 -8.05 -11.53
N MET A 11 6.30 -9.37 -11.68
CA MET A 11 7.24 -10.31 -11.06
C MET A 11 8.67 -10.11 -11.56
N PHE A 12 8.85 -9.92 -12.87
CA PHE A 12 10.15 -9.61 -13.46
C PHE A 12 10.68 -8.26 -12.95
N GLY A 13 9.81 -7.25 -12.84
CA GLY A 13 10.14 -5.98 -12.21
C GLY A 13 10.73 -6.15 -10.81
N LEU A 14 10.12 -6.97 -9.95
CA LEU A 14 10.67 -7.26 -8.61
C LEU A 14 12.04 -7.92 -8.65
N VAL A 15 12.28 -8.83 -9.60
CA VAL A 15 13.59 -9.45 -9.76
C VAL A 15 14.64 -8.41 -10.20
N LEU A 16 14.28 -7.49 -11.09
CA LEU A 16 15.16 -6.40 -11.53
C LEU A 16 15.57 -5.46 -10.37
N PHE A 17 14.71 -5.24 -9.37
CA PHE A 17 15.11 -4.48 -8.17
C PHE A 17 16.27 -5.14 -7.41
N GLY A 18 16.42 -6.47 -7.50
CA GLY A 18 17.57 -7.20 -6.98
C GLY A 18 18.89 -6.93 -7.71
N LEU A 19 18.86 -6.20 -8.83
CA LEU A 19 20.07 -5.78 -9.55
C LEU A 19 20.63 -4.44 -9.04
N ILE A 20 19.85 -3.68 -8.26
CA ILE A 20 20.27 -2.38 -7.72
C ILE A 20 21.40 -2.60 -6.71
N ASP A 21 22.50 -1.85 -6.84
CA ASP A 21 23.68 -2.01 -5.98
C ASP A 21 23.36 -1.89 -4.49
N ARG A 22 22.50 -0.92 -4.13
CA ARG A 22 22.00 -0.74 -2.74
C ARG A 22 21.26 -1.97 -2.21
N VAL A 23 20.54 -2.69 -3.07
CA VAL A 23 19.81 -3.91 -2.71
C VAL A 23 20.76 -5.10 -2.59
N ARG A 24 21.70 -5.23 -3.54
CA ARG A 24 22.72 -6.29 -3.53
C ARG A 24 23.68 -6.19 -2.34
N ALA A 25 24.00 -4.97 -1.92
CA ALA A 25 24.87 -4.72 -0.78
C ALA A 25 24.31 -5.23 0.54
N ASN A 26 22.98 -5.39 0.65
CA ASN A 26 22.32 -5.93 1.85
C ASN A 26 21.71 -7.32 1.54
N PRO A 27 22.33 -8.42 2.03
CA PRO A 27 21.85 -9.77 1.76
C PRO A 27 20.41 -10.02 2.18
N ARG A 28 19.99 -9.50 3.34
CA ARG A 28 18.61 -9.70 3.84
C ARG A 28 17.59 -8.96 2.99
N LEU A 29 17.93 -7.74 2.55
CA LEU A 29 17.10 -6.99 1.62
C LEU A 29 16.97 -7.74 0.29
N PHE A 30 18.09 -8.18 -0.30
CA PHE A 30 18.08 -8.98 -1.53
C PHE A 30 17.18 -10.22 -1.42
N TRP A 31 17.33 -11.01 -0.36
CA TRP A 31 16.50 -12.20 -0.12
C TRP A 31 15.02 -11.87 0.14
N SER A 32 14.71 -10.67 0.68
CA SER A 32 13.32 -10.20 0.80
C SER A 32 12.67 -10.02 -0.58
N PHE A 33 13.40 -9.47 -1.55
CA PHE A 33 12.93 -9.33 -2.93
C PHE A 33 12.83 -10.68 -3.65
N MET A 34 13.88 -11.50 -3.57
CA MET A 34 13.90 -12.82 -4.23
C MET A 34 12.83 -13.76 -3.64
N GLY A 35 12.65 -13.74 -2.31
CA GLY A 35 11.62 -14.50 -1.63
C GLY A 35 10.22 -14.07 -2.06
N ALA A 36 9.94 -12.76 -2.12
CA ALA A 36 8.66 -12.25 -2.61
C ALA A 36 8.41 -12.65 -4.07
N ALA A 37 9.41 -12.53 -4.94
CA ALA A 37 9.31 -12.96 -6.33
C ALA A 37 9.08 -14.48 -6.45
N ALA A 38 9.80 -15.30 -5.67
CA ALA A 38 9.64 -16.75 -5.66
C ALA A 38 8.24 -17.18 -5.21
N VAL A 39 7.67 -16.54 -4.18
CA VAL A 39 6.31 -16.81 -3.73
C VAL A 39 5.29 -16.46 -4.81
N LEU A 40 5.43 -15.30 -5.46
CA LEU A 40 4.53 -14.88 -6.56
C LEU A 40 4.64 -15.82 -7.78
N LEU A 41 5.85 -16.28 -8.11
CA LEU A 41 6.09 -17.24 -9.20
C LEU A 41 5.49 -18.60 -8.88
N ALA A 42 5.69 -19.11 -7.66
CA ALA A 42 5.11 -20.36 -7.21
C ALA A 42 3.57 -20.30 -7.23
N TRP A 43 2.99 -19.19 -6.76
CA TRP A 43 1.55 -18.97 -6.84
C TRP A 43 1.06 -18.95 -8.29
N SER A 44 1.74 -18.23 -9.18
CA SER A 44 1.43 -18.19 -10.60
C SER A 44 1.46 -19.59 -11.24
N ALA A 45 2.50 -20.37 -10.93
CA ALA A 45 2.67 -21.73 -11.43
C ALA A 45 1.57 -22.68 -10.97
N VAL A 46 0.89 -22.41 -9.85
CA VAL A 46 -0.28 -23.19 -9.40
C VAL A 46 -1.58 -22.64 -9.98
N LEU A 47 -1.78 -21.31 -9.93
CA LEU A 47 -3.02 -20.65 -10.31
C LEU A 47 -3.35 -20.86 -11.79
N PHE A 48 -2.36 -20.68 -12.65
CA PHE A 48 -2.60 -20.67 -14.08
C PHE A 48 -2.91 -22.04 -14.68
N PRO A 49 -2.14 -23.11 -14.38
CA PRO A 49 -2.53 -24.46 -14.80
C PRO A 49 -3.87 -24.90 -14.20
N SER A 50 -4.16 -24.51 -12.95
CA SER A 50 -5.46 -24.79 -12.32
C SER A 50 -6.61 -24.09 -13.05
N ALA A 51 -6.45 -22.82 -13.40
CA ALA A 51 -7.43 -22.07 -14.18
C ALA A 51 -7.65 -22.66 -15.57
N TRP A 52 -6.58 -23.08 -16.25
CA TRP A 52 -6.66 -23.77 -17.54
C TRP A 52 -7.44 -25.09 -17.43
N ARG A 53 -7.09 -25.95 -16.47
CA ARG A 53 -7.75 -27.25 -16.26
C ARG A 53 -9.24 -27.09 -15.95
N ARG A 54 -9.64 -26.01 -15.29
CA ARG A 54 -11.03 -25.70 -14.95
C ARG A 54 -11.76 -24.87 -16.02
N GLY A 55 -11.13 -24.58 -17.16
CA GLY A 55 -11.72 -23.74 -18.22
C GLY A 55 -12.03 -22.30 -17.79
N ARG A 56 -11.42 -21.82 -16.70
CA ARG A 56 -11.67 -20.47 -16.17
C ARG A 56 -11.01 -19.43 -17.09
N ARG A 57 -11.80 -18.46 -17.55
CA ARG A 57 -11.29 -17.29 -18.28
C ARG A 57 -10.91 -16.19 -17.30
N LEU A 58 -9.62 -15.99 -17.09
CA LEU A 58 -9.10 -14.88 -16.29
C LEU A 58 -9.12 -13.60 -17.13
N THR A 59 -9.97 -12.65 -16.76
CA THR A 59 -10.11 -11.36 -17.44
C THR A 59 -9.49 -10.25 -16.60
N LEU A 60 -9.02 -9.22 -17.29
CA LEU A 60 -8.49 -8.01 -16.69
C LEU A 60 -9.38 -6.85 -17.15
N GLU A 61 -9.90 -6.11 -16.19
CA GLU A 61 -10.72 -4.93 -16.43
C GLU A 61 -9.99 -3.72 -15.90
N PHE A 62 -9.83 -2.68 -16.72
CA PHE A 62 -9.23 -1.44 -16.25
C PHE A 62 -10.34 -0.51 -15.78
N VAL A 63 -10.38 -0.25 -14.47
CA VAL A 63 -11.42 0.60 -13.85
C VAL A 63 -10.74 1.69 -13.03
N PRO A 64 -10.33 2.81 -13.68
CA PRO A 64 -9.78 3.94 -12.98
C PRO A 64 -10.89 4.63 -12.17
N ARG A 65 -10.71 4.74 -10.85
CA ARG A 65 -11.61 5.52 -10.00
C ARG A 65 -10.95 6.86 -9.67
N PRO A 66 -11.62 8.01 -9.87
CA PRO A 66 -11.04 9.32 -9.66
C PRO A 66 -10.56 9.52 -8.22
N GLN A 67 -11.26 8.92 -7.24
CA GLN A 67 -10.87 8.93 -5.82
C GLN A 67 -9.46 8.41 -5.57
N HIS A 68 -9.03 7.34 -6.26
CA HIS A 68 -7.72 6.73 -6.05
C HIS A 68 -6.61 7.52 -6.73
N TYR A 69 -6.92 8.12 -7.89
CA TYR A 69 -5.98 8.99 -8.59
C TYR A 69 -5.68 10.25 -7.76
N LEU A 70 -6.74 10.93 -7.31
CA LEU A 70 -6.58 12.14 -6.51
C LEU A 70 -5.80 11.82 -5.22
N GLN A 71 -6.18 10.76 -4.51
CA GLN A 71 -5.48 10.34 -3.29
C GLN A 71 -4.00 10.03 -3.55
N ALA A 72 -3.66 9.38 -4.66
CA ALA A 72 -2.27 9.13 -5.04
C ALA A 72 -1.51 10.44 -5.29
N CYS A 73 -2.11 11.43 -5.96
CA CYS A 73 -1.51 12.75 -6.17
C CYS A 73 -1.27 13.49 -4.84
N LEU A 74 -2.26 13.48 -3.93
CA LEU A 74 -2.15 14.14 -2.63
C LEU A 74 -1.04 13.52 -1.78
N GLN A 75 -1.00 12.20 -1.67
CA GLN A 75 0.06 11.51 -0.93
C GLN A 75 1.43 11.70 -1.58
N THR A 76 1.52 11.72 -2.92
CA THR A 76 2.76 12.06 -3.62
C THR A 76 3.23 13.46 -3.26
N ALA A 77 2.33 14.45 -3.18
CA ALA A 77 2.68 15.80 -2.75
C ALA A 77 3.19 15.83 -1.30
N ILE A 78 2.59 15.04 -0.40
CA ILE A 78 3.07 14.88 0.99
C ILE A 78 4.49 14.30 0.99
N PHE A 79 4.76 13.21 0.27
CA PHE A 79 6.09 12.62 0.18
C PHE A 79 7.12 13.57 -0.44
N ALA A 80 6.72 14.32 -1.47
CA ALA A 80 7.59 15.30 -2.11
C ALA A 80 7.97 16.43 -1.14
N TYR A 81 6.99 17.00 -0.44
CA TYR A 81 7.21 18.08 0.51
C TYR A 81 8.00 17.60 1.73
N TRP A 82 7.59 16.50 2.34
CA TRP A 82 8.30 15.90 3.48
C TRP A 82 9.73 15.50 3.12
N GLY A 83 9.94 14.87 1.96
CA GLY A 83 11.26 14.45 1.50
C GLY A 83 12.21 15.59 1.18
N TRP A 84 11.67 16.79 0.94
CA TRP A 84 12.49 17.99 0.76
C TRP A 84 13.26 18.35 2.05
N TYR A 85 12.60 18.18 3.20
CA TYR A 85 13.12 18.45 4.54
C TYR A 85 13.79 17.24 5.18
N TRP A 86 13.38 16.02 4.80
CA TRP A 86 14.00 14.78 5.25
C TRP A 86 14.38 13.89 4.07
N ARG A 87 15.65 14.00 3.62
CA ARG A 87 16.14 13.34 2.40
C ARG A 87 16.05 11.81 2.42
N GLN A 88 15.98 11.21 3.60
CA GLN A 88 15.74 9.77 3.78
C GLN A 88 14.51 9.29 3.00
N VAL A 89 13.45 10.12 2.88
CA VAL A 89 12.25 9.79 2.08
C VAL A 89 12.61 9.51 0.62
N TYR A 90 13.49 10.33 0.04
CA TYR A 90 13.93 10.17 -1.36
C TYR A 90 14.88 8.99 -1.52
N ASP A 91 15.74 8.74 -0.52
CA ASP A 91 16.54 7.52 -0.50
C ASP A 91 15.68 6.27 -0.41
N TRP A 92 14.49 6.35 0.18
CA TRP A 92 13.58 5.23 0.35
C TRP A 92 12.59 5.04 -0.81
N TYR A 93 12.50 5.99 -1.74
CA TYR A 93 11.55 5.97 -2.88
C TYR A 93 11.61 4.68 -3.69
N TYR A 94 12.80 4.13 -3.96
CA TYR A 94 12.93 2.90 -4.75
C TYR A 94 12.26 1.70 -4.04
N LEU A 95 12.28 1.66 -2.70
CA LEU A 95 11.58 0.64 -1.90
C LEU A 95 10.06 0.83 -1.92
N VAL A 96 9.57 2.07 -2.03
CA VAL A 96 8.13 2.34 -2.23
C VAL A 96 7.68 1.85 -3.61
N ILE A 97 8.47 2.07 -4.66
CA ILE A 97 8.14 1.54 -5.99
C ILE A 97 8.13 0.01 -5.99
N ALA A 98 9.13 -0.62 -5.37
CA ALA A 98 9.16 -2.06 -5.20
C ALA A 98 7.88 -2.60 -4.53
N GLN A 99 7.43 -1.91 -3.48
CA GLN A 99 6.16 -2.21 -2.82
C GLN A 99 4.95 -2.06 -3.75
N LEU A 100 4.91 -1.03 -4.61
CA LEU A 100 3.86 -0.88 -5.61
C LEU A 100 3.86 -2.04 -6.61
N VAL A 101 5.02 -2.38 -7.16
CA VAL A 101 5.18 -3.51 -8.11
C VAL A 101 4.70 -4.82 -7.46
N PHE A 102 5.11 -5.07 -6.21
CA PHE A 102 4.64 -6.23 -5.45
C PHE A 102 3.12 -6.20 -5.22
N ALA A 103 2.58 -5.05 -4.79
CA ALA A 103 1.16 -4.89 -4.53
C ALA A 103 0.31 -5.16 -5.78
N TYR A 104 0.75 -4.70 -6.96
CA TYR A 104 0.09 -5.01 -8.23
C TYR A 104 0.14 -6.50 -8.55
N ALA A 105 1.31 -7.15 -8.44
CA ALA A 105 1.43 -8.59 -8.69
C ALA A 105 0.54 -9.41 -7.74
N PHE A 106 0.56 -9.05 -6.45
CA PHE A 106 -0.19 -9.74 -5.40
C PHE A 106 -1.70 -9.56 -5.56
N ASP A 107 -2.21 -8.33 -5.77
CA ASP A 107 -3.64 -8.07 -5.94
C ASP A 107 -4.19 -8.76 -7.20
N LEU A 108 -3.40 -8.83 -8.29
CA LEU A 108 -3.76 -9.56 -9.51
C LEU A 108 -3.95 -11.07 -9.23
N LEU A 109 -2.94 -11.71 -8.63
CA LEU A 109 -2.98 -13.15 -8.35
C LEU A 109 -4.06 -13.50 -7.32
N LEU A 110 -4.22 -12.68 -6.28
CA LEU A 110 -5.24 -12.86 -5.26
C LEU A 110 -6.66 -12.73 -5.84
N SER A 111 -6.89 -11.70 -6.66
CA SER A 111 -8.18 -11.49 -7.33
C SER A 111 -8.51 -12.65 -8.26
N TRP A 112 -7.56 -13.11 -9.09
CA TRP A 112 -7.78 -14.25 -9.98
C TRP A 112 -7.91 -15.60 -9.27
N SER A 113 -7.30 -15.75 -8.10
CA SER A 113 -7.47 -16.95 -7.28
C SER A 113 -8.92 -17.10 -6.85
N ARG A 114 -9.58 -16.00 -6.47
CA ARG A 114 -10.96 -16.02 -5.97
C ARG A 114 -12.03 -15.79 -7.03
N ARG A 115 -11.77 -14.89 -7.98
CA ARG A 115 -12.72 -14.41 -9.00
C ARG A 115 -12.10 -14.60 -10.39
N ASN A 116 -12.92 -14.59 -11.42
CA ASN A 116 -12.43 -14.64 -12.81
C ASN A 116 -12.02 -13.27 -13.34
N THR A 117 -12.53 -12.21 -12.73
CA THR A 117 -12.26 -10.83 -13.13
C THR A 117 -11.30 -10.19 -12.13
N CYS A 118 -10.28 -9.50 -12.65
CA CYS A 118 -9.41 -8.65 -11.84
C CYS A 118 -9.48 -7.22 -12.34
N THR A 119 -9.77 -6.28 -11.43
CA THR A 119 -9.83 -4.86 -11.75
C THR A 119 -8.47 -4.22 -11.54
N LEU A 120 -7.78 -3.89 -12.63
CA LEU A 120 -6.58 -3.07 -12.58
C LEU A 120 -6.98 -1.60 -12.41
N GLY A 121 -6.42 -0.95 -11.40
CA GLY A 121 -6.67 0.47 -11.15
C GLY A 121 -5.61 1.08 -10.26
N PHE A 122 -5.87 2.30 -9.78
CA PHE A 122 -4.95 3.04 -8.91
C PHE A 122 -5.02 2.65 -7.44
N LEU A 123 -5.82 1.65 -7.07
CA LEU A 123 -6.01 1.25 -5.67
C LEU A 123 -4.70 0.93 -4.92
N PRO A 124 -3.69 0.25 -5.51
CA PRO A 124 -2.45 -0.04 -4.80
C PRO A 124 -1.68 1.19 -4.35
N PHE A 125 -1.81 2.33 -5.06
CA PHE A 125 -1.12 3.57 -4.71
C PHE A 125 -1.54 4.09 -3.32
N PRO A 126 -2.82 4.42 -3.07
CA PRO A 126 -3.32 4.77 -1.75
C PRO A 126 -2.91 3.84 -0.61
N ILE A 127 -2.96 2.53 -0.83
CA ILE A 127 -2.65 1.53 0.20
C ILE A 127 -1.16 1.54 0.54
N VAL A 128 -0.30 1.47 -0.48
CA VAL A 128 1.16 1.46 -0.30
C VAL A 128 1.62 2.79 0.29
N PHE A 129 1.20 3.91 -0.28
CA PHE A 129 1.56 5.23 0.23
C PHE A 129 1.05 5.48 1.64
N SER A 130 -0.19 5.10 1.96
CA SER A 130 -0.71 5.21 3.34
C SER A 130 0.12 4.37 4.30
N THR A 131 0.47 3.15 3.95
CA THR A 131 1.30 2.29 4.81
C THR A 131 2.66 2.93 5.07
N ASN A 132 3.26 3.49 4.02
CA ASN A 132 4.53 4.21 4.08
C ASN A 132 4.43 5.64 4.64
N LEU A 133 3.26 6.14 5.02
CA LEU A 133 3.17 7.39 5.79
C LEU A 133 3.28 7.13 7.29
N PHE A 134 3.15 5.88 7.74
CA PHE A 134 3.12 5.54 9.16
C PHE A 134 4.26 4.62 9.59
N LEU A 135 4.61 3.61 8.77
CA LEU A 135 5.55 2.58 9.19
C LEU A 135 6.41 2.07 8.04
N TRP A 136 7.73 2.12 8.23
CA TRP A 136 8.73 1.47 7.39
C TRP A 136 9.54 0.48 8.20
N PHE A 137 9.73 -0.72 7.68
CA PHE A 137 10.76 -1.61 8.19
C PHE A 137 12.15 -1.18 7.70
N LYS A 138 13.16 -1.31 8.58
CA LYS A 138 14.56 -1.13 8.17
C LYS A 138 14.93 -2.15 7.07
N PRO A 139 15.92 -1.85 6.21
CA PRO A 139 16.31 -2.73 5.11
C PRO A 139 16.52 -4.20 5.48
N ASP A 140 17.07 -4.47 6.68
CA ASP A 140 17.32 -5.84 7.17
C ASP A 140 16.05 -6.65 7.44
N TRP A 141 14.93 -5.95 7.65
CA TRP A 141 13.62 -6.51 8.04
C TRP A 141 12.56 -6.24 6.97
N PHE A 142 12.98 -5.85 5.76
CA PHE A 142 12.09 -5.37 4.71
C PHE A 142 11.08 -6.42 4.22
N TYR A 143 11.34 -7.70 4.40
CA TYR A 143 10.36 -8.76 4.13
C TYR A 143 9.05 -8.56 4.91
N PHE A 144 9.09 -7.99 6.13
CA PHE A 144 7.88 -7.64 6.88
C PHE A 144 7.06 -6.54 6.20
N GLN A 145 7.70 -5.65 5.42
CA GLN A 145 6.99 -4.66 4.61
C GLN A 145 6.13 -5.34 3.55
N PHE A 146 6.68 -6.33 2.83
CA PHE A 146 5.91 -7.11 1.85
C PHE A 146 4.81 -7.94 2.53
N MET A 147 5.08 -8.54 3.69
CA MET A 147 4.06 -9.26 4.47
C MET A 147 2.93 -8.35 4.94
N MET A 148 3.25 -7.13 5.39
CA MET A 148 2.27 -6.13 5.82
C MET A 148 1.37 -5.71 4.65
N LEU A 149 1.92 -5.50 3.45
CA LEU A 149 1.12 -5.25 2.26
C LEU A 149 0.28 -6.47 1.88
N ALA A 150 0.87 -7.65 1.84
CA ALA A 150 0.16 -8.89 1.54
C ALA A 150 -1.04 -9.10 2.47
N LEU A 151 -0.86 -8.85 3.78
CA LEU A 151 -1.92 -8.89 4.77
C LEU A 151 -3.01 -7.86 4.49
N GLY A 152 -2.65 -6.61 4.14
CA GLY A 152 -3.61 -5.57 3.81
C GLY A 152 -4.47 -5.93 2.59
N PHE A 153 -3.85 -6.39 1.51
CA PHE A 153 -4.56 -6.86 0.31
C PHE A 153 -5.37 -8.13 0.56
N ALA A 154 -4.85 -9.07 1.37
CA ALA A 154 -5.60 -10.25 1.78
C ALA A 154 -6.84 -9.87 2.59
N ALA A 155 -6.72 -8.96 3.56
CA ALA A 155 -7.83 -8.48 4.37
C ALA A 155 -8.90 -7.80 3.51
N LYS A 156 -8.53 -6.93 2.58
CA LYS A 156 -9.43 -6.29 1.59
C LYS A 156 -10.27 -7.32 0.83
N GLU A 157 -9.65 -8.41 0.42
CA GLU A 157 -10.29 -9.40 -0.43
C GLU A 157 -11.10 -10.40 0.41
N LEU A 158 -10.55 -10.89 1.51
CA LEU A 158 -11.15 -11.94 2.34
C LEU A 158 -12.20 -11.41 3.34
N ILE A 159 -11.97 -10.24 3.93
CA ILE A 159 -12.86 -9.64 4.94
C ILE A 159 -13.84 -8.70 4.25
N ARG A 160 -14.90 -9.29 3.69
CA ARG A 160 -15.99 -8.57 3.03
C ARG A 160 -17.30 -8.81 3.76
N TRP A 161 -18.11 -7.76 3.83
CA TRP A 161 -19.44 -7.78 4.39
C TRP A 161 -20.44 -7.52 3.27
N ASN A 162 -21.51 -8.31 3.22
CA ASN A 162 -22.62 -8.06 2.31
C ASN A 162 -23.61 -7.09 2.98
N LYS A 163 -23.57 -5.81 2.59
CA LYS A 163 -24.52 -4.80 3.06
C LYS A 163 -25.56 -4.60 1.95
N GLN A 164 -26.78 -5.09 2.18
CA GLN A 164 -27.93 -4.89 1.27
C GLN A 164 -27.64 -5.33 -0.18
N GLY A 165 -27.04 -6.52 -0.37
CA GLY A 165 -26.71 -7.06 -1.69
C GLY A 165 -25.43 -6.52 -2.32
N ARG A 166 -24.71 -5.59 -1.66
CA ARG A 166 -23.39 -5.12 -2.09
C ARG A 166 -22.30 -5.68 -1.20
N ASP A 167 -21.35 -6.41 -1.81
CA ASP A 167 -20.12 -6.85 -1.15
C ASP A 167 -19.16 -5.66 -0.98
N THR A 168 -19.00 -5.19 0.25
CA THR A 168 -18.06 -4.11 0.60
C THR A 168 -16.97 -4.64 1.53
N HIS A 169 -15.74 -4.15 1.39
CA HIS A 169 -14.70 -4.43 2.37
C HIS A 169 -15.03 -3.69 3.67
N LEU A 170 -14.83 -4.34 4.81
CA LEU A 170 -15.20 -3.77 6.12
C LEU A 170 -14.15 -2.78 6.63
N PHE A 171 -12.88 -3.12 6.46
CA PHE A 171 -11.76 -2.34 6.99
C PHE A 171 -10.96 -1.66 5.89
N ASN A 172 -10.37 -0.51 6.23
CA ASN A 172 -9.33 0.08 5.40
C ASN A 172 -8.13 -0.90 5.34
N PRO A 173 -7.75 -1.37 4.15
CA PRO A 173 -6.67 -2.35 3.99
C PRO A 173 -5.35 -1.95 4.63
N SER A 174 -4.95 -0.68 4.52
CA SER A 174 -3.69 -0.19 5.10
C SER A 174 -3.78 -0.07 6.62
N SER A 175 -4.88 0.49 7.15
CA SER A 175 -5.06 0.63 8.61
C SER A 175 -5.11 -0.71 9.32
N PHE A 176 -5.74 -1.73 8.71
CA PHE A 176 -5.81 -3.07 9.29
C PHE A 176 -4.42 -3.71 9.40
N SER A 177 -3.63 -3.69 8.32
CA SER A 177 -2.29 -4.28 8.37
C SER A 177 -1.35 -3.49 9.29
N LEU A 178 -1.41 -2.16 9.26
CA LEU A 178 -0.68 -1.31 10.20
C LEU A 178 -1.02 -1.67 11.64
N MET A 179 -2.30 -1.81 11.98
CA MET A 179 -2.74 -2.18 13.33
C MET A 179 -2.12 -3.52 13.77
N VAL A 180 -2.24 -4.56 12.95
CA VAL A 180 -1.70 -5.89 13.28
C VAL A 180 -0.19 -5.85 13.51
N PHE A 181 0.57 -5.22 12.60
CA PHE A 181 2.02 -5.13 12.73
C PHE A 181 2.44 -4.23 13.88
N SER A 182 1.73 -3.12 14.13
CA SER A 182 2.04 -2.21 15.23
C SER A 182 1.81 -2.89 16.59
N VAL A 183 0.70 -3.60 16.76
CA VAL A 183 0.42 -4.38 17.96
C VAL A 183 1.48 -5.46 18.16
N ALA A 184 1.84 -6.19 17.11
CA ALA A 184 2.90 -7.20 17.19
C ALA A 184 4.23 -6.59 17.65
N LEU A 185 4.67 -5.48 17.05
CA LEU A 185 5.91 -4.78 17.40
C LEU A 185 5.93 -4.28 18.85
N ILE A 186 4.80 -3.80 19.34
CA ILE A 186 4.66 -3.35 20.74
C ILE A 186 4.76 -4.53 21.69
N LEU A 187 4.05 -5.64 21.41
CA LEU A 187 4.04 -6.83 22.26
C LEU A 187 5.40 -7.54 22.28
N THR A 188 6.14 -7.54 21.18
CA THR A 188 7.48 -8.13 21.10
C THR A 188 8.59 -7.20 21.58
N GLY A 189 8.28 -5.92 21.79
CA GLY A 189 9.27 -4.90 22.17
C GLY A 189 10.30 -4.58 21.08
N THR A 190 10.00 -4.88 19.80
CA THR A 190 10.94 -4.75 18.67
C THR A 190 10.64 -3.55 17.79
N THR A 191 10.14 -2.44 18.35
CA THR A 191 9.76 -1.24 17.57
C THR A 191 10.96 -0.58 16.88
N ASP A 192 12.17 -0.82 17.37
CA ASP A 192 13.46 -0.32 16.88
C ASP A 192 13.87 -0.90 15.52
N ILE A 193 13.26 -1.99 15.06
CA ILE A 193 13.50 -2.54 13.71
C ILE A 193 12.80 -1.71 12.62
N THR A 194 12.02 -0.71 13.00
CA THR A 194 11.28 0.18 12.11
C THR A 194 11.80 1.61 12.18
N TRP A 195 11.41 2.43 11.21
CA TRP A 195 11.59 3.88 11.24
C TRP A 195 10.35 4.60 11.80
N GLY A 196 9.41 3.88 12.46
CA GLY A 196 8.11 4.44 12.86
C GLY A 196 8.24 5.69 13.74
N LYS A 197 9.21 5.69 14.66
CA LYS A 197 9.48 6.84 15.54
C LYS A 197 10.00 8.05 14.77
N GLU A 198 10.98 7.83 13.90
CA GLU A 198 11.57 8.87 13.06
C GLU A 198 10.55 9.45 12.08
N ILE A 199 9.70 8.61 11.49
CA ILE A 199 8.60 9.04 10.62
C ILE A 199 7.66 9.98 11.36
N ALA A 200 7.21 9.58 12.56
CA ALA A 200 6.30 10.38 13.37
C ALA A 200 6.89 11.75 13.75
N ILE A 201 8.20 11.83 13.98
CA ILE A 201 8.88 13.08 14.35
C ILE A 201 9.18 13.95 13.12
N THR A 202 9.74 13.36 12.07
CA THR A 202 10.25 14.08 10.89
C THR A 202 9.13 14.66 10.02
N GLN A 203 7.91 14.12 10.12
CA GLN A 203 6.73 14.72 9.48
C GLN A 203 6.44 16.14 9.98
N PHE A 204 6.98 16.55 11.14
CA PHE A 204 6.89 17.92 11.66
C PHE A 204 8.04 18.83 11.24
N TYR A 205 9.02 18.35 10.48
CA TYR A 205 10.12 19.18 9.99
C TYR A 205 9.70 20.25 8.97
N PRO A 206 8.81 19.95 7.99
CA PRO A 206 8.35 20.96 7.06
C PRO A 206 7.52 22.04 7.78
N PRO A 207 7.77 23.33 7.52
CA PRO A 207 6.98 24.41 8.12
C PRO A 207 5.52 24.32 7.67
N HIS A 208 4.58 24.52 8.58
CA HIS A 208 3.15 24.51 8.28
C HIS A 208 2.63 23.20 7.64
N MET A 209 3.21 22.03 7.95
CA MET A 209 2.78 20.72 7.41
C MET A 209 1.26 20.49 7.52
N TYR A 210 0.64 20.84 8.65
CA TYR A 210 -0.82 20.69 8.83
C TYR A 210 -1.63 21.56 7.85
N ALA A 211 -1.21 22.81 7.65
CA ALA A 211 -1.85 23.70 6.69
C ALA A 211 -1.68 23.19 5.26
N PHE A 212 -0.50 22.67 4.94
CA PHE A 212 -0.25 22.01 3.66
C PHE A 212 -1.19 20.82 3.44
N ILE A 213 -1.27 19.88 4.40
CA ILE A 213 -2.19 18.72 4.34
C ILE A 213 -3.64 19.18 4.19
N PHE A 214 -4.04 20.22 4.92
CA PHE A 214 -5.38 20.80 4.81
C PHE A 214 -5.65 21.32 3.39
N LEU A 215 -4.77 22.16 2.85
CA LEU A 215 -4.93 22.78 1.53
C LEU A 215 -4.98 21.74 0.41
N ILE A 216 -4.07 20.75 0.44
CA ILE A 216 -4.08 19.67 -0.56
C ILE A 216 -5.28 18.73 -0.36
N GLY A 217 -5.85 18.66 0.86
CA GLY A 217 -7.06 17.89 1.14
C GLY A 217 -8.34 18.49 0.55
N LEU A 218 -8.37 19.82 0.31
CA LEU A 218 -9.57 20.53 -0.15
C LEU A 218 -10.17 19.98 -1.45
N PRO A 219 -9.40 19.67 -2.53
CA PRO A 219 -9.94 19.04 -3.73
C PRO A 219 -10.66 17.72 -3.44
N ALA A 220 -10.11 16.87 -2.57
CA ALA A 220 -10.72 15.58 -2.23
C ALA A 220 -11.98 15.77 -1.38
N GLN A 221 -11.94 16.70 -0.43
CA GLN A 221 -13.10 17.05 0.41
C GLN A 221 -14.24 17.58 -0.46
N TYR A 222 -13.96 18.50 -1.39
CA TYR A 222 -14.93 19.07 -2.31
C TYR A 222 -15.52 18.04 -3.27
N LEU A 223 -14.68 17.24 -3.93
CA LEU A 223 -15.14 16.30 -4.97
C LEU A 223 -15.86 15.06 -4.43
N PHE A 224 -15.54 14.63 -3.21
CA PHE A 224 -16.07 13.39 -2.63
C PHE A 224 -16.97 13.60 -1.41
N GLY A 225 -17.31 14.84 -1.07
CA GLY A 225 -18.29 15.16 -0.03
C GLY A 225 -17.86 14.79 1.40
N VAL A 226 -16.55 14.64 1.65
CA VAL A 226 -16.01 14.34 2.99
C VAL A 226 -15.99 15.58 3.89
N THR A 227 -16.27 16.76 3.32
CA THR A 227 -16.29 18.06 4.00
C THR A 227 -17.26 18.07 5.19
N THR A 228 -18.43 17.43 5.09
CA THR A 228 -19.43 17.42 6.17
C THR A 228 -18.92 16.72 7.41
N MET A 229 -18.33 15.52 7.27
CA MET A 229 -17.74 14.80 8.40
C MET A 229 -16.57 15.57 9.03
N THR A 230 -15.71 16.17 8.21
CA THR A 230 -14.50 16.85 8.68
C THR A 230 -14.83 18.19 9.36
N MET A 231 -15.74 18.98 8.78
CA MET A 231 -16.19 20.25 9.39
C MET A 231 -16.95 20.00 10.68
N SER A 232 -17.81 18.98 10.75
CA SER A 232 -18.45 18.61 12.02
C SER A 232 -17.41 18.25 13.09
N ALA A 233 -16.39 17.45 12.76
CA ALA A 233 -15.32 17.12 13.71
C ALA A 233 -14.51 18.35 14.17
N VAL A 234 -14.19 19.28 13.27
CA VAL A 234 -13.51 20.54 13.61
C VAL A 234 -14.38 21.41 14.50
N VAL A 235 -15.66 21.60 14.14
CA VAL A 235 -16.62 22.38 14.94
C VAL A 235 -16.78 21.76 16.33
N THR A 236 -16.95 20.44 16.42
CA THR A 236 -17.01 19.71 17.70
C THR A 236 -15.74 19.92 18.50
N THR A 237 -14.56 19.73 17.92
CA THR A 237 -13.28 19.90 18.63
C THR A 237 -13.08 21.35 19.10
N TYR A 238 -13.49 22.33 18.30
CA TYR A 238 -13.45 23.76 18.67
C TYR A 238 -14.42 24.09 19.81
N LEU A 239 -15.65 23.60 19.74
CA LEU A 239 -16.66 23.80 20.79
C LEU A 239 -16.25 23.13 22.11
N PHE A 240 -15.72 21.91 22.07
CA PHE A 240 -15.26 21.20 23.26
C PHE A 240 -13.90 21.66 23.78
N GLY A 241 -13.03 22.20 22.92
CA GLY A 241 -11.72 22.75 23.32
C GLY A 241 -11.77 24.18 23.88
N LEU A 242 -12.92 24.86 23.74
CA LEU A 242 -13.20 26.15 24.37
C LEU A 242 -13.93 26.03 25.72
N ALA A 243 -14.37 24.82 26.10
CA ALA A 243 -14.98 24.50 27.39
C ALA A 243 -13.92 23.97 28.37
#